data_AF-A0A0F9PBC9-F1
#
_entry.id   AF-A0A0F9PBC9-F1
#
_cell.length_a   1.000
_cell.length_b   1.000
_cell.length_c   1.000
_cell.angle_alpha   90.00
_cell.angle_beta   90.00
_cell.angle_gamma   90.00
#
_symmetry.space_group_name_H-M   'P 1'
#
loop_
_entity.id
_entity.type
_entity.pdbx_description
1 polymer ?
#
loop_
_entity_poly.entity_id
_entity_poly.type
_entity_poly.pdbx_seq_one_letter_code
_entity_poly.pdbx_strand_id
1 'polypeptide(L)'
;MTTERLEEYPPNLEACEKLRSQNEHDYRGLIRLESRQVTEFWETLSPYIAEALPQYVRLTGDSLNNILAAVLAGKAQCWVSYGIEEKSLVLYGTVITTIVVDELSMTRTLLIYALTGTQDYLDDSIYVRGIQSLMKFAKSEGCQFLVAYSNVDRLVRLATSRLDASTPQVLITWEIE
;
A
#
# COMPACT_ATOMS: atom_id res chain seq x y z
N MET A 1 5.89 -22.32 3.63
CA MET A 1 5.81 -21.32 4.70
C MET A 1 4.43 -21.44 5.30
N THR A 2 4.38 -21.75 6.58
CA THR A 2 3.17 -21.93 7.38
C THR A 2 2.36 -20.66 7.36
N THR A 3 1.11 -20.76 6.90
CA THR A 3 0.06 -19.75 7.07
C THR A 3 -0.32 -19.72 8.55
N GLU A 4 0.57 -19.20 9.40
CA GLU A 4 0.13 -18.73 10.71
C GLU A 4 -0.81 -17.57 10.43
N ARG A 5 -2.10 -17.79 10.71
CA ARG A 5 -3.10 -16.73 10.75
C ARG A 5 -2.49 -15.60 11.56
N LEU A 6 -2.30 -14.44 10.92
CA LEU A 6 -2.08 -13.19 11.63
C LEU A 6 -3.29 -13.05 12.56
N GLU A 7 -3.09 -13.42 13.83
CA GLU A 7 -4.09 -13.31 14.87
C GLU A 7 -4.64 -11.89 14.84
N GLU A 8 -5.96 -11.79 14.96
CA GLU A 8 -6.71 -10.54 15.02
C GLU A 8 -6.06 -9.62 16.07
N TYR A 9 -5.19 -8.71 15.63
CA TYR A 9 -4.78 -7.60 16.47
C TYR A 9 -6.03 -6.75 16.65
N PRO A 10 -6.62 -6.68 17.87
CA PRO A 10 -7.81 -5.89 18.07
C PRO A 10 -7.44 -4.45 17.70
N PRO A 11 -8.06 -3.87 16.68
CA PRO A 11 -7.74 -2.52 16.31
C PRO A 11 -8.14 -1.61 17.48
N ASN A 12 -7.31 -0.62 17.77
CA ASN A 12 -7.61 0.37 18.79
C ASN A 12 -9.01 0.96 18.52
N LEU A 13 -9.99 0.63 19.37
CA LEU A 13 -11.39 1.02 19.22
C LEU A 13 -11.56 2.54 19.06
N GLU A 14 -10.72 3.33 19.74
CA GLU A 14 -10.73 4.79 19.67
C GLU A 14 -10.36 5.30 18.26
N ALA A 15 -9.41 4.63 17.62
CA ALA A 15 -9.03 4.89 16.25
C ALA A 15 -10.07 4.46 15.23
N CYS A 16 -10.74 3.34 15.49
CA CYS A 16 -11.88 2.88 14.70
C CYS A 16 -12.99 3.92 14.74
N GLU A 17 -13.30 4.47 15.91
CA GLU A 17 -14.31 5.51 16.12
C GLU A 17 -13.93 6.83 15.44
N LYS A 18 -12.65 7.22 15.51
CA LYS A 18 -12.13 8.41 14.83
C LYS A 18 -12.22 8.29 13.31
N LEU A 19 -11.81 7.15 12.74
CA LEU A 19 -11.95 6.86 11.30
C LEU A 19 -13.44 6.73 10.87
N ARG A 20 -14.30 6.16 11.72
CA ARG A 20 -15.76 6.11 11.52
C ARG A 20 -16.40 7.49 11.49
N SER A 21 -16.05 8.35 12.45
CA SER A 21 -16.60 9.70 12.54
C SER A 21 -16.20 10.58 11.34
N GLN A 22 -15.09 10.25 10.68
CA GLN A 22 -14.60 10.94 9.49
C GLN A 22 -15.18 10.37 8.19
N ASN A 23 -15.56 9.09 8.19
CA ASN A 23 -16.06 8.38 7.00
C ASN A 23 -17.21 7.43 7.40
N GLU A 24 -18.46 7.84 7.20
CA GLU A 24 -19.67 7.13 7.65
C GLU A 24 -19.95 5.80 6.93
N HIS A 25 -19.13 5.33 5.98
CA HIS A 25 -19.45 4.19 5.10
C HIS A 25 -18.30 3.15 5.04
N ASP A 26 -18.66 1.86 4.87
CA ASP A 26 -17.76 0.75 4.51
C ASP A 26 -16.91 1.15 3.30
N TYR A 27 -15.67 1.57 3.55
CA TYR A 27 -14.83 2.17 2.53
C TYR A 27 -13.94 1.11 1.89
N ARG A 28 -14.53 0.40 0.93
CA ARG A 28 -13.83 -0.59 0.09
C ARG A 28 -12.95 0.05 -0.99
N GLY A 29 -12.27 1.15 -0.66
CA GLY A 29 -11.32 1.88 -1.48
C GLY A 29 -10.10 2.28 -0.66
N LEU A 30 -9.15 3.00 -1.28
CA LEU A 30 -7.96 3.50 -0.56
C LEU A 30 -8.19 4.90 -0.01
N ILE A 31 -7.89 5.09 1.28
CA ILE A 31 -7.82 6.38 1.96
C ILE A 31 -6.35 6.68 2.26
N ARG A 32 -5.92 7.91 1.95
CA ARG A 32 -4.59 8.38 2.34
C ARG A 32 -4.60 8.74 3.82
N LEU A 33 -3.66 8.20 4.58
CA LEU A 33 -3.44 8.60 5.96
C LEU A 33 -2.56 9.86 6.02
N GLU A 34 -2.94 10.78 6.90
CA GLU A 34 -2.10 11.93 7.25
C GLU A 34 -0.96 11.48 8.19
N SER A 35 0.17 12.21 8.20
CA SER A 35 1.37 11.82 8.95
C SER A 35 1.11 11.55 10.44
N ARG A 36 0.19 12.32 11.05
CA ARG A 36 -0.26 12.10 12.43
C ARG A 36 -0.96 10.75 12.60
N GLN A 37 -1.84 10.37 11.67
CA GLN A 37 -2.54 9.08 11.71
C GLN A 37 -1.56 7.93 11.48
N VAL A 38 -0.59 8.09 10.57
CA VAL A 38 0.44 7.06 10.35
C VAL A 38 1.24 6.81 11.62
N THR A 39 1.60 7.87 12.37
CA THR A 39 2.30 7.73 13.65
C THR A 39 1.45 6.99 14.68
N GLU A 40 0.16 7.36 14.78
CA GLU A 40 -0.82 6.74 15.68
C GLU A 40 -1.05 5.25 15.38
N PHE A 41 -0.96 4.85 14.10
CA PHE A 41 -1.20 3.49 13.63
C PHE A 41 0.05 2.70 13.29
N TRP A 42 1.25 3.22 13.55
CA TRP A 42 2.46 2.61 13.02
C TRP A 42 2.70 1.19 13.55
N GLU A 43 2.43 0.95 14.83
CA GLU A 43 2.56 -0.39 15.43
C GLU A 43 1.64 -1.41 14.74
N THR A 44 0.45 -0.99 14.33
CA THR A 44 -0.49 -1.84 13.58
C THR A 44 -0.09 -1.99 12.12
N LEU A 45 0.38 -0.93 11.45
CA LEU A 45 0.65 -0.92 10.01
C LEU A 45 2.00 -1.56 9.65
N SER A 46 3.02 -1.38 10.50
CA SER A 46 4.39 -1.76 10.18
C SER A 46 4.60 -3.25 9.89
N PRO A 47 3.91 -4.22 10.55
CA PRO A 47 4.03 -5.63 10.19
C PRO A 47 3.52 -5.92 8.78
N TYR A 48 2.38 -5.33 8.39
CA TYR A 48 1.82 -5.48 7.05
C TYR A 48 2.70 -4.84 5.97
N ILE A 49 3.30 -3.69 6.28
CA ILE A 49 4.26 -3.03 5.38
C ILE A 49 5.51 -3.89 5.23
N ALA A 50 6.03 -4.46 6.33
CA ALA A 50 7.21 -5.32 6.31
C ALA A 50 7.02 -6.55 5.41
N GLU A 51 5.84 -7.18 5.46
CA GLU A 51 5.50 -8.33 4.62
C GLU A 51 5.41 -7.97 3.13
N ALA A 52 4.98 -6.74 2.83
CA ALA A 52 4.82 -6.26 1.46
C ALA A 52 6.08 -5.65 0.84
N LEU A 53 7.21 -5.61 1.58
CA LEU A 53 8.44 -5.10 1.00
C LEU A 53 8.93 -6.03 -0.12
N PRO A 54 9.48 -5.45 -1.21
CA PRO A 54 10.11 -6.25 -2.25
C PRO A 54 11.20 -7.16 -1.66
N GLN A 55 11.32 -8.39 -2.19
CA GLN A 55 12.26 -9.40 -1.65
C GLN A 55 13.73 -8.97 -1.67
N TYR A 56 14.09 -8.03 -2.54
CA TYR A 56 15.44 -7.46 -2.61
C TYR A 56 15.72 -6.43 -1.50
N VAL A 57 14.70 -5.98 -0.76
CA VAL A 57 14.88 -5.08 0.38
C VAL A 57 15.25 -5.91 1.60
N ARG A 58 16.45 -5.69 2.13
CA ARG A 58 16.85 -6.29 3.40
C ARG A 58 16.00 -5.70 4.52
N LEU A 59 15.14 -6.53 5.11
CA LEU A 59 14.32 -6.12 6.25
C LEU A 59 15.24 -5.94 7.47
N THR A 60 15.46 -4.70 7.85
CA THR A 60 16.15 -4.31 9.09
C THR A 60 15.24 -3.36 9.85
N GLY A 61 15.47 -3.18 11.15
CA GLY A 61 14.77 -2.14 11.92
C GLY A 61 14.91 -0.75 11.27
N ASP A 62 16.08 -0.47 10.70
CA ASP A 62 16.35 0.78 10.00
C ASP A 62 15.53 0.93 8.72
N SER A 63 15.28 -0.15 7.97
CA SER A 63 14.48 -0.13 6.75
C SER A 63 13.05 0.34 7.01
N LEU A 64 12.40 -0.17 8.06
CA LEU A 64 11.05 0.27 8.44
C LEU A 64 11.03 1.70 8.99
N ASN A 65 12.04 2.07 9.78
CA ASN A 65 12.19 3.44 10.28
C ASN A 65 12.35 4.45 9.13
N ASN A 66 13.09 4.09 8.08
CA ASN A 66 13.25 4.91 6.89
C ASN A 66 11.93 5.11 6.13
N ILE A 67 11.09 4.09 6.05
CA ILE A 67 9.75 4.21 5.45
C ILE A 67 8.88 5.14 6.28
N LEU A 68 8.84 4.96 7.60
CA LEU A 68 8.10 5.86 8.48
C LEU A 68 8.59 7.30 8.31
N ALA A 69 9.91 7.52 8.37
CA ALA A 69 10.51 8.85 8.19
C ALA A 69 10.15 9.47 6.83
N ALA A 70 10.14 8.68 5.76
CA ALA A 70 9.75 9.14 4.43
C ALA A 70 8.26 9.55 4.38
N VAL A 71 7.37 8.81 5.04
CA VAL A 71 5.94 9.15 5.13
C VAL A 71 5.73 10.41 5.99
N LEU A 72 6.42 10.54 7.12
CA LEU A 72 6.34 11.72 7.98
C LEU A 72 6.90 12.97 7.30
N ALA A 73 7.92 12.83 6.47
CA ALA A 73 8.49 13.92 5.67
C ALA A 73 7.70 14.25 4.39
N GLY A 74 6.60 13.53 4.11
CA GLY A 74 5.81 13.69 2.88
C GLY A 74 6.50 13.21 1.60
N LYS A 75 7.62 12.49 1.72
CA LYS A 75 8.34 11.88 0.58
C LYS A 75 7.62 10.61 0.08
N ALA A 76 6.95 9.91 0.98
CA ALA A 76 6.09 8.78 0.69
C ALA A 76 4.66 9.03 1.21
N GLN A 77 3.70 8.26 0.74
CA GLN A 77 2.32 8.27 1.21
C GLN A 77 1.93 6.88 1.72
N CYS A 78 1.16 6.85 2.81
CA CYS A 78 0.56 5.64 3.33
C CYS A 78 -0.94 5.65 3.01
N TRP A 79 -1.42 4.57 2.41
CA TRP A 79 -2.81 4.36 2.07
C TRP A 79 -3.31 3.11 2.76
N VAL A 80 -4.56 3.14 3.20
CA VAL A 80 -5.22 1.98 3.81
C VAL A 80 -6.58 1.76 3.16
N SER A 81 -6.97 0.49 3.06
CA SER A 81 -8.34 0.07 2.82
C SER A 81 -8.84 -0.60 4.09
N TYR A 82 -10.01 -0.21 4.58
CA TYR A 82 -10.58 -0.77 5.79
C TYR A 82 -12.10 -0.90 5.68
N GLY A 83 -12.65 -1.80 6.47
CA GLY A 83 -14.09 -1.97 6.65
C GLY A 83 -14.47 -1.99 8.12
N ILE A 84 -15.76 -2.16 8.36
CA ILE A 84 -16.32 -2.30 9.71
C ILE A 84 -17.07 -3.62 9.75
N GLU A 85 -16.60 -4.55 10.58
CA GLU A 85 -17.20 -5.87 10.77
C GLU A 85 -17.49 -6.06 12.26
N GLU A 86 -18.73 -6.43 12.61
CA GLU A 86 -19.13 -6.71 14.00
C GLU A 86 -18.75 -5.62 15.04
N LYS A 87 -18.70 -4.35 14.60
CA LYS A 87 -18.25 -3.17 15.38
C LYS A 87 -16.74 -3.05 15.59
N SER A 88 -15.93 -3.89 14.97
CA SER A 88 -14.47 -3.73 14.84
C SER A 88 -14.11 -3.09 13.50
N LEU A 89 -12.99 -2.37 13.44
CA LEU A 89 -12.37 -1.97 12.19
C LEU A 89 -11.61 -3.17 11.63
N VAL A 90 -11.69 -3.43 10.34
CA VAL A 90 -10.89 -4.49 9.71
C VAL A 90 -10.02 -3.86 8.65
N LEU A 91 -8.70 -4.03 8.78
CA LEU A 91 -7.75 -3.55 7.78
C LEU A 91 -7.68 -4.56 6.64
N TYR A 92 -8.18 -4.17 5.46
CA TYR A 92 -8.18 -5.02 4.28
C TYR A 92 -6.86 -4.95 3.51
N GLY A 93 -6.14 -3.83 3.59
CA GLY A 93 -4.85 -3.69 2.93
C GLY A 93 -4.16 -2.36 3.22
N THR A 94 -2.86 -2.35 2.97
CA THR A 94 -2.00 -1.17 3.12
C THR A 94 -1.16 -0.97 1.87
N VAL A 95 -0.96 0.28 1.47
CA VAL A 95 -0.11 0.65 0.34
C VAL A 95 0.84 1.75 0.74
N ILE A 96 2.13 1.59 0.43
CA ILE A 96 3.11 2.67 0.47
C ILE A 96 3.40 3.09 -0.95
N THR A 97 3.23 4.38 -1.23
CA THR A 97 3.60 4.97 -2.52
C THR A 97 4.67 6.04 -2.36
N THR A 98 5.47 6.25 -3.40
CA THR A 98 6.44 7.34 -3.48
C THR A 98 6.49 7.88 -4.90
N ILE A 99 6.76 9.17 -5.07
CA ILE A 99 7.02 9.73 -6.39
C ILE A 99 8.50 9.56 -6.69
N VAL A 100 8.80 8.93 -7.82
CA VAL A 100 10.15 8.78 -8.36
C VAL A 100 10.27 9.64 -9.60
N VAL A 101 11.39 10.34 -9.72
CA VAL A 101 11.72 11.11 -10.92
C VAL A 101 12.94 10.47 -11.54
N ASP A 102 12.82 10.03 -12.80
CA ASP A 102 13.99 9.68 -13.59
C ASP A 102 14.68 10.99 -14.01
N GLU A 103 15.86 11.26 -13.49
CA GLU A 103 16.59 12.50 -13.75
C GLU A 103 17.01 12.66 -15.22
N LEU A 104 17.08 11.56 -15.99
CA LEU A 104 17.48 11.59 -17.40
C LEU A 104 16.32 12.00 -18.32
N SER A 105 15.16 11.37 -18.18
CA SER A 105 13.96 11.70 -18.97
C SER A 105 13.07 12.76 -18.33
N MET A 106 13.33 13.11 -17.07
CA MET A 106 12.45 13.91 -16.20
C MET A 106 11.05 13.28 -16.03
N THR A 107 10.90 11.98 -16.33
CA THR A 107 9.65 11.25 -16.15
C THR A 107 9.33 11.10 -14.67
N ARG A 108 8.16 11.59 -14.27
CA ARG A 108 7.59 11.41 -12.93
C ARG A 108 6.73 10.17 -12.90
N THR A 109 6.98 9.31 -11.93
CA THR A 109 6.28 8.03 -11.76
C THR A 109 5.80 7.91 -10.32
N LEU A 110 4.54 7.55 -10.12
CA LEU A 110 4.08 7.09 -8.81
C LEU A 110 4.46 5.61 -8.68
N LEU A 111 5.40 5.30 -7.80
CA LEU A 111 5.80 3.95 -7.48
C LEU A 111 4.98 3.44 -6.30
N ILE A 112 4.29 2.31 -6.47
CA ILE A 112 3.79 1.48 -5.39
C ILE A 112 4.98 0.69 -4.84
N TYR A 113 5.51 1.18 -3.72
CA TYR A 113 6.72 0.63 -3.09
C TYR A 113 6.41 -0.63 -2.29
N ALA A 114 5.27 -0.64 -1.59
CA ALA A 114 4.77 -1.80 -0.85
C ALA A 114 3.26 -1.89 -1.00
N LEU A 115 2.74 -3.09 -1.21
CA LEU A 115 1.31 -3.39 -1.29
C LEU A 115 1.02 -4.69 -0.57
N THR A 116 0.21 -4.63 0.48
CA THR A 116 -0.27 -5.79 1.24
C THR A 116 -1.80 -5.82 1.25
N GLY A 117 -2.34 -7.01 1.38
CA GLY A 117 -3.76 -7.25 1.45
C GLY A 117 -4.09 -8.56 2.15
N THR A 118 -5.12 -8.56 3.00
CA THR A 118 -5.57 -9.79 3.67
C THR A 118 -6.33 -10.67 2.67
N GLN A 119 -5.87 -11.91 2.47
CA GLN A 119 -6.36 -12.80 1.41
C GLN A 119 -7.87 -13.08 1.48
N ASP A 120 -8.44 -13.09 2.68
CA ASP A 120 -9.83 -13.51 2.89
C ASP A 120 -10.87 -12.43 2.52
N TYR A 121 -10.45 -11.17 2.33
CA TYR A 121 -11.37 -10.03 2.24
C TYR A 121 -11.24 -9.17 0.98
N LEU A 122 -10.21 -9.39 0.15
CA LEU A 122 -9.99 -8.58 -1.05
C LEU A 122 -10.66 -9.17 -2.29
N ASP A 123 -11.92 -8.80 -2.47
CA ASP A 123 -12.58 -8.88 -3.78
C ASP A 123 -11.80 -8.04 -4.81
N ASP A 124 -11.76 -8.53 -6.05
CA ASP A 124 -11.05 -7.90 -7.17
C ASP A 124 -11.51 -6.44 -7.36
N SER A 125 -12.77 -6.13 -7.04
CA SER A 125 -13.29 -4.77 -7.15
C SER A 125 -12.63 -3.77 -6.19
N ILE A 126 -12.19 -4.22 -5.00
CA ILE A 126 -11.49 -3.38 -4.02
C ILE A 126 -10.13 -2.99 -4.58
N TYR A 127 -9.41 -3.97 -5.14
CA TYR A 127 -8.13 -3.76 -5.77
C TYR A 127 -8.24 -2.77 -6.94
N VAL A 128 -9.20 -2.99 -7.85
CA VAL A 128 -9.43 -2.11 -9.01
C VAL A 128 -9.72 -0.68 -8.57
N ARG A 129 -10.62 -0.49 -7.58
CA ARG A 129 -10.92 0.85 -7.04
C ARG A 129 -9.70 1.50 -6.39
N GLY A 130 -8.92 0.72 -5.64
CA GLY A 130 -7.68 1.20 -5.01
C GLY A 130 -6.69 1.72 -6.05
N ILE A 131 -6.39 0.93 -7.09
CA ILE A 131 -5.49 1.35 -8.17
C ILE A 131 -6.06 2.58 -8.90
N GLN A 132 -7.36 2.66 -9.17
CA GLN A 132 -7.97 3.84 -9.78
C GLN A 132 -7.80 5.11 -8.92
N SER A 133 -7.91 5.00 -7.60
CA SER A 133 -7.62 6.11 -6.68
C SER A 133 -6.15 6.55 -6.78
N LEU A 134 -5.23 5.58 -6.84
CA LEU A 134 -3.80 5.87 -7.02
C LEU A 134 -3.50 6.49 -8.39
N MET A 135 -4.16 6.07 -9.47
CA MET A 135 -4.01 6.69 -10.78
C MET A 135 -4.50 8.14 -10.79
N LYS A 136 -5.61 8.44 -10.11
CA LYS A 136 -6.11 9.81 -9.95
C LYS A 136 -5.11 10.68 -9.19
N PHE A 137 -4.56 10.16 -8.09
CA PHE A 137 -3.51 10.82 -7.32
C PHE A 137 -2.23 11.03 -8.14
N ALA A 138 -1.74 10.00 -8.82
CA ALA A 138 -0.58 10.08 -9.71
C ALA A 138 -0.75 11.21 -10.74
N LYS A 139 -1.94 11.29 -11.36
CA LYS A 139 -2.28 12.33 -12.33
C LYS A 139 -2.29 13.72 -11.70
N SER A 140 -2.85 13.90 -10.50
CA SER A 140 -2.83 15.20 -9.81
C SER A 140 -1.42 15.65 -9.43
N GLU A 141 -0.52 14.69 -9.19
CA GLU A 141 0.90 14.92 -8.89
C GLU A 141 1.79 15.05 -10.14
N GLY A 142 1.19 15.12 -11.34
CA GLY A 142 1.92 15.25 -12.60
C GLY A 142 2.73 14.02 -12.99
N CYS A 143 2.41 12.84 -12.45
CA CYS A 143 3.03 11.59 -12.84
C CYS A 143 2.49 11.11 -14.19
N GLN A 144 3.39 10.56 -15.02
CA GLN A 144 3.07 9.96 -16.31
C GLN A 144 2.70 8.48 -16.16
N PHE A 145 3.25 7.81 -15.15
CA PHE A 145 3.08 6.39 -14.92
C PHE A 145 2.74 6.08 -13.45
N LEU A 146 1.98 4.99 -13.26
CA LEU A 146 1.83 4.28 -12.00
C LEU A 146 2.54 2.94 -12.17
N VAL A 147 3.56 2.68 -11.35
CA VAL A 147 4.40 1.47 -11.45
C VAL A 147 4.34 0.71 -10.14
N ALA A 148 4.35 -0.62 -10.23
CA ALA A 148 4.48 -1.52 -9.10
C ALA A 148 5.36 -2.71 -9.50
N TYR A 149 6.02 -3.30 -8.52
CA TYR A 149 6.68 -4.59 -8.68
C TYR A 149 5.89 -5.64 -7.92
N SER A 150 5.62 -6.78 -8.55
CA SER A 150 4.92 -7.88 -7.91
C SER A 150 5.35 -9.20 -8.52
N ASN A 151 5.58 -10.19 -7.66
CA ASN A 151 5.74 -11.60 -8.02
C ASN A 151 4.46 -12.41 -7.72
N VAL A 152 3.36 -11.74 -7.37
CA VAL A 152 2.08 -12.38 -7.06
C VAL A 152 1.26 -12.46 -8.35
N ASP A 153 1.19 -13.65 -8.94
CA ASP A 153 0.50 -13.88 -10.23
C ASP A 153 -0.94 -13.34 -10.26
N ARG A 154 -1.67 -13.44 -9.15
CA ARG A 154 -3.03 -12.89 -9.05
C ARG A 154 -3.04 -11.38 -9.30
N LEU A 155 -2.12 -10.63 -8.70
CA LEU A 155 -2.04 -9.17 -8.87
C LEU A 155 -1.63 -8.80 -10.29
N VAL A 156 -0.69 -9.53 -10.87
CA VAL A 156 -0.26 -9.34 -12.27
C VAL A 156 -1.43 -9.59 -13.23
N ARG A 157 -2.20 -10.67 -13.05
CA ARG A 157 -3.41 -10.94 -13.84
C ARG A 157 -4.47 -9.87 -13.67
N LEU A 158 -4.71 -9.38 -12.45
CA LEU A 158 -5.69 -8.31 -12.22
C LEU A 158 -5.27 -7.01 -12.89
N ALA A 159 -4.00 -6.62 -12.76
CA ALA A 159 -3.46 -5.43 -13.40
C ALA A 159 -3.60 -5.49 -14.92
N THR A 160 -3.25 -6.62 -15.54
CA THR A 160 -3.29 -6.79 -17.00
C THR A 160 -4.72 -6.93 -17.55
N SER A 161 -5.61 -7.65 -16.85
CA SER A 161 -6.95 -7.96 -17.37
C SER A 161 -8.03 -6.91 -17.06
N ARG A 162 -7.84 -6.10 -16.01
CA ARG A 162 -8.86 -5.14 -15.53
C ARG A 162 -8.43 -3.69 -15.57
N LEU A 163 -7.13 -3.42 -15.67
CA LEU A 163 -6.55 -2.08 -15.53
C LEU A 163 -5.63 -1.70 -16.71
N ASP A 164 -5.64 -2.50 -17.78
CA ASP A 164 -4.82 -2.30 -18.99
C ASP A 164 -3.33 -2.08 -18.70
N ALA A 165 -2.83 -2.63 -17.58
CA ALA A 165 -1.42 -2.52 -17.23
C ALA A 165 -0.57 -3.32 -18.21
N SER A 166 0.55 -2.75 -18.62
CA SER A 166 1.54 -3.44 -19.45
C SER A 166 2.59 -4.10 -18.55
N THR A 167 2.98 -5.33 -18.87
CA THR A 167 4.09 -6.05 -18.20
C THR A 167 5.16 -6.48 -19.22
N PRO A 168 5.72 -5.56 -20.04
CA PRO A 168 6.55 -5.93 -21.16
C PRO A 168 8.01 -6.20 -20.76
N GLN A 169 8.38 -5.85 -19.53
CA GLN A 169 9.76 -5.88 -19.04
C GLN A 169 9.89 -6.81 -17.83
N VAL A 170 10.99 -7.54 -17.79
CA VAL A 170 11.40 -8.37 -16.65
C VAL A 170 12.33 -7.54 -15.77
N LEU A 171 12.04 -7.47 -14.47
CA LEU A 171 12.97 -6.90 -13.49
C LEU A 171 14.16 -7.86 -13.30
N ILE A 172 15.37 -7.37 -13.56
CA ILE A 172 16.61 -8.10 -13.28
C ILE A 172 17.28 -7.42 -12.09
N THR A 173 17.70 -8.21 -11.10
CA THR A 173 18.39 -7.73 -9.89
C THR A 173 19.76 -8.38 -9.81
N TRP A 174 20.76 -7.59 -9.42
CA TRP A 174 22.11 -8.06 -9.09
C TRP A 174 22.42 -7.63 -7.67
N GLU A 175 22.81 -8.57 -6.82
CA GLU A 175 23.32 -8.26 -5.49
C GLU A 175 24.80 -7.88 -5.61
N ILE A 176 25.19 -6.76 -5.00
CA ILE A 176 26.58 -6.30 -4.95
C ILE A 176 27.05 -6.50 -3.51
N GLU A 177 28.06 -7.34 -3.32
CA GLU A 177 28.73 -7.59 -2.04
C GLU A 177 29.76 -6.50 -1.69
#